data_AF-A0A285GBK1-F1
#
_entry.id   AF-A0A285GBK1-F1
#
_cell.length_a   1.000
_cell.length_b   1.000
_cell.length_c   1.000
_cell.angle_alpha   90.00
_cell.angle_beta   90.00
_cell.angle_gamma   90.00
#
_symmetry.space_group_name_H-M   'P 1'
#
loop_
_entity.id
_entity.type
_entity.pdbx_description
1 polymer ?
#
loop_
_entity_poly.entity_id
_entity_poly.type
_entity_poly.pdbx_seq_one_letter_code
_entity_poly.pdbx_strand_id
1 'polypeptide(L)'
;MSEIIIYTTDVCPKCARLKATLKENNVQFEEADMTSAEALTELRINGVFTSEAPVLQIGDEFLTSDNLFKGSDVDMDVLQDLLN
;
A
#
# COMPACT_ATOMS: atom_id res chain seq x y z
N MET A 1 -16.96 -2.41 4.22
CA MET A 1 -15.66 -3.09 4.17
C MET A 1 -14.82 -2.27 3.23
N SER A 2 -13.75 -1.65 3.71
CA SER A 2 -12.87 -0.86 2.86
C SER A 2 -12.07 -1.81 1.97
N GLU A 3 -12.06 -1.56 0.66
CA GLU A 3 -11.23 -2.33 -0.27
C GLU A 3 -9.77 -1.93 -0.07
N ILE A 4 -8.90 -2.93 0.09
CA ILE A 4 -7.48 -2.71 0.37
C ILE A 4 -6.70 -3.19 -0.83
N ILE A 5 -5.98 -2.28 -1.47
CA ILE A 5 -5.21 -2.57 -2.68
C ILE A 5 -3.76 -2.19 -2.41
N ILE A 6 -2.85 -3.14 -2.63
CA ILE A 6 -1.41 -2.91 -2.52
C ILE A 6 -0.86 -2.78 -3.93
N TYR A 7 -0.48 -1.55 -4.28
CA TYR A 7 0.29 -1.29 -5.48
C TYR A 7 1.75 -1.68 -5.22
N THR A 8 2.16 -2.75 -5.88
CA THR A 8 3.49 -3.36 -5.80
C THR A 8 4.17 -3.30 -7.16
N THR A 9 5.48 -3.53 -7.19
CA THR A 9 6.24 -3.75 -8.41
C THR A 9 6.95 -5.11 -8.36
N ASP A 10 7.43 -5.58 -9.51
CA ASP A 10 8.05 -6.90 -9.69
C ASP A 10 9.21 -7.18 -8.73
N VAL A 11 10.01 -6.16 -8.38
CA VAL A 11 11.16 -6.30 -7.49
C VAL A 11 11.16 -5.19 -6.44
N CYS A 12 10.47 -5.42 -5.32
CA CYS A 12 10.54 -4.51 -4.17
C CYS A 12 10.51 -5.26 -2.82
N PRO A 13 11.61 -5.22 -2.03
CA PRO A 13 11.67 -5.88 -0.73
C PRO A 13 10.73 -5.24 0.31
N LYS A 14 10.47 -3.93 0.22
CA LYS A 14 9.51 -3.24 1.09
C LYS A 14 8.08 -3.76 0.88
N CYS A 15 7.69 -4.02 -0.38
CA CYS A 15 6.36 -4.55 -0.69
C CYS A 15 6.11 -5.91 -0.04
N ALA A 16 7.11 -6.81 -0.09
CA ALA A 16 7.00 -8.13 0.54
C ALA A 16 6.78 -8.03 2.05
N ARG A 17 7.44 -7.07 2.71
CA ARG A 17 7.29 -6.85 4.15
C ARG A 17 5.89 -6.34 4.51
N LEU A 18 5.38 -5.34 3.80
CA LEU A 18 4.03 -4.82 4.00
C LEU A 18 2.96 -5.92 3.82
N LYS A 19 3.08 -6.72 2.75
CA LYS A 19 2.19 -7.84 2.46
C LYS A 19 2.20 -8.88 3.58
N ALA A 20 3.38 -9.22 4.10
CA ALA A 20 3.51 -10.15 5.22
C ALA A 20 2.77 -9.63 6.45
N THR A 21 3.00 -8.36 6.83
CA THR A 21 2.33 -7.72 7.97
C THR A 21 0.80 -7.76 7.82
N LEU A 22 0.26 -7.41 6.66
CA LEU A 22 -1.18 -7.46 6.40
C LEU A 22 -1.75 -8.88 6.50
N LYS A 23 -1.04 -9.89 5.94
CA LYS A 23 -1.43 -11.31 6.06
C LYS A 23 -1.39 -11.80 7.52
N GLU A 24 -0.39 -11.41 8.30
CA GLU A 24 -0.30 -11.76 9.71
C GLU A 24 -1.47 -11.19 10.52
N ASN A 25 -1.96 -10.00 10.15
CA ASN A 25 -3.13 -9.37 10.74
C ASN A 25 -4.47 -9.91 10.20
N ASN A 26 -4.46 -10.97 9.37
CA ASN A 26 -5.66 -11.53 8.72
C ASN A 26 -6.46 -10.50 7.90
N VAL A 27 -5.77 -9.50 7.35
CA VAL A 27 -6.36 -8.47 6.50
C VAL A 27 -6.42 -8.97 5.06
N GLN A 28 -7.59 -8.90 4.44
CA GLN A 28 -7.73 -9.20 3.01
C GLN A 28 -7.31 -7.98 2.19
N PHE A 29 -6.43 -8.18 1.23
CA PHE A 29 -5.97 -7.16 0.31
C PHE A 29 -5.76 -7.72 -1.08
N GLU A 30 -5.86 -6.86 -2.08
CA GLU A 30 -5.51 -7.15 -3.47
C GLU A 30 -4.12 -6.63 -3.81
N GLU A 31 -3.51 -7.21 -4.83
CA GLU A 31 -2.19 -6.83 -5.30
C GLU A 31 -2.34 -6.26 -6.71
N ALA A 32 -2.03 -4.98 -6.87
CA ALA A 32 -2.06 -4.28 -8.14
C ALA A 32 -0.64 -3.96 -8.60
N ASP A 33 -0.39 -4.07 -9.90
CA ASP A 33 0.90 -3.71 -10.46
C ASP A 33 0.98 -2.19 -10.66
N MET A 34 1.84 -1.53 -9.88
CA MET A 34 2.07 -0.08 -9.93
C MET A 34 2.64 0.38 -11.28
N THR A 35 3.24 -0.52 -12.06
CA THR A 35 3.82 -0.18 -13.38
C THR A 35 2.77 -0.17 -14.50
N SER A 36 1.56 -0.65 -14.20
CA SER A 36 0.47 -0.71 -15.15
C SER A 36 -0.14 0.67 -15.36
N ALA A 37 -0.60 0.93 -16.59
CA ALA A 37 -1.18 2.22 -16.96
C ALA A 37 -2.40 2.59 -16.10
N GLU A 38 -3.19 1.59 -15.69
CA GLU A 38 -4.35 1.74 -14.82
C GLU A 38 -3.95 2.25 -13.43
N ALA A 39 -3.04 1.54 -12.76
CA ALA A 39 -2.53 1.94 -11.44
C ALA A 39 -1.87 3.33 -11.46
N LEU A 40 -1.04 3.62 -12.47
CA LEU A 40 -0.42 4.94 -12.62
C LEU A 40 -1.45 6.05 -12.79
N THR A 41 -2.54 5.78 -13.51
CA THR A 41 -3.63 6.73 -13.70
C THR A 41 -4.37 6.97 -12.39
N GLU A 42 -4.72 5.89 -11.68
CA GLU A 42 -5.43 5.95 -10.40
C GLU A 42 -4.64 6.72 -9.34
N LEU A 43 -3.37 6.37 -9.14
CA LEU A 43 -2.47 7.04 -8.20
C LEU A 43 -2.37 8.53 -8.53
N ARG A 44 -2.22 8.88 -9.81
CA ARG A 44 -2.05 10.27 -10.23
C ARG A 44 -3.33 11.09 -10.07
N ILE A 45 -4.50 10.51 -10.34
CA ILE A 45 -5.79 11.16 -10.14
C ILE A 45 -6.04 11.42 -8.65
N ASN A 46 -5.64 10.50 -7.79
CA ASN A 46 -5.75 10.62 -6.33
C ASN A 46 -4.62 11.44 -5.69
N GLY A 47 -3.78 12.11 -6.47
CA GLY A 47 -2.72 12.99 -5.96
C GLY A 47 -1.51 12.25 -5.37
N VAL A 48 -1.38 10.96 -5.63
CA VAL A 48 -0.25 10.12 -5.18
C VAL A 48 0.85 10.18 -6.23
N PHE A 49 1.87 11.00 -5.97
CA PHE A 49 3.01 11.20 -6.87
C PHE A 49 4.27 10.41 -6.45
N THR A 50 4.11 9.28 -5.77
CA THR A 50 5.26 8.43 -5.42
C THR A 50 5.73 7.65 -6.65
N SER A 51 7.05 7.65 -6.86
CA SER A 51 7.71 6.74 -7.81
C SER A 51 8.24 5.49 -7.12
N GLU A 52 8.05 5.37 -5.81
CA GLU A 52 8.53 4.27 -4.99
C GLU A 52 7.35 3.45 -4.44
N ALA A 53 7.40 2.15 -4.74
CA ALA A 53 6.52 1.16 -4.14
C ALA A 53 7.01 0.76 -2.73
N PRO A 54 6.15 0.23 -1.84
CA PRO A 54 4.71 -0.01 -2.01
C PRO A 54 3.84 1.26 -1.86
N VAL A 55 2.64 1.23 -2.45
CA VAL A 55 1.53 2.11 -2.09
C VAL A 55 0.37 1.25 -1.60
N LEU A 56 -0.20 1.62 -0.46
CA LEU A 56 -1.40 0.99 0.08
C LEU A 56 -2.58 1.91 -0.17
N GLN A 57 -3.63 1.39 -0.77
CA GLN A 57 -4.92 2.05 -0.87
C GLN A 57 -5.88 1.36 0.08
N ILE A 58 -6.66 2.16 0.82
CA ILE A 58 -7.74 1.70 1.69
C ILE A 58 -8.96 2.55 1.37
N GLY A 59 -9.88 2.01 0.58
CA GLY A 59 -11.03 2.75 0.06
C GLY A 59 -10.57 3.93 -0.82
N ASP A 60 -10.77 5.15 -0.32
CA ASP A 60 -10.40 6.41 -0.99
C ASP A 60 -9.05 6.97 -0.53
N GLU A 61 -8.46 6.38 0.53
CA GLU A 61 -7.19 6.84 1.09
C GLU A 61 -6.01 6.08 0.50
N PHE A 62 -4.90 6.80 0.32
CA PHE A 62 -3.65 6.26 -0.23
C PHE A 62 -2.47 6.59 0.68
N LEU A 63 -1.72 5.56 1.06
CA LEU A 63 -0.50 5.69 1.83
C LEU A 63 0.69 5.19 1.03
N THR A 64 1.71 6.03 1.01
CA THR A 64 2.99 5.69 0.41
C THR A 64 3.85 4.94 1.41
N SER A 65 4.89 4.31 0.91
CA SER A 65 5.91 3.68 1.73
C SER A 65 6.55 4.60 2.77
N ASP A 66 6.49 5.93 2.62
CA ASP A 66 7.00 6.88 3.62
C ASP A 66 6.07 6.96 4.85
N ASN A 67 4.75 6.94 4.64
CA ASN A 67 3.78 6.97 5.73
C ASN A 67 3.56 5.58 6.36
N LEU A 68 3.70 4.52 5.55
CA LEU A 68 3.50 3.13 6.01
C LEU A 68 4.70 2.56 6.76
N PHE A 69 5.90 3.13 6.59
CA PHE A 69 7.10 2.60 7.21
C PHE A 69 7.74 3.63 8.13
N LYS A 70 7.81 3.29 9.42
CA LYS A 70 8.68 4.01 10.36
C LYS A 70 10.10 3.45 10.27
N GLY A 71 10.87 3.97 9.32
CA GLY A 71 12.25 3.58 9.10
C GLY A 71 12.37 2.21 8.42
N SER A 72 12.54 1.14 9.20
CA SER A 72 12.72 -0.23 8.68
C SER A 72 11.50 -1.13 8.88
N ASP A 73 10.54 -0.71 9.68
CA ASP A 73 9.37 -1.50 10.06
C ASP A 73 8.07 -0.80 9.67
N VAL A 74 7.00 -1.59 9.56
CA VAL A 74 5.69 -1.12 9.11
C VAL A 74 4.97 -0.46 10.29
N ASP A 75 4.44 0.74 10.08
CA ASP A 75 3.70 1.47 11.11
C ASP A 75 2.32 0.84 11.29
N MET A 76 2.23 -0.11 12.22
CA MET A 76 1.00 -0.83 12.53
C MET A 76 -0.07 0.08 13.11
N ASP A 77 0.30 1.19 13.75
CA ASP A 77 -0.63 2.13 14.37
C ASP A 77 -1.48 2.82 13.30
N VAL A 78 -0.84 3.35 12.26
CA VAL A 78 -1.50 3.96 11.10
C VAL A 78 -2.35 2.94 10.34
N LEU A 79 -1.83 1.73 10.15
CA LEU A 79 -2.58 0.65 9.52
C LEU A 79 -3.84 0.28 10.31
N GLN A 80 -3.75 0.15 11.63
CA GLN A 80 -4.90 -0.21 12.46
C GLN A 80 -5.93 0.91 12.52
N ASP A 81 -5.51 2.17 12.56
CA ASP A 81 -6.40 3.33 12.53
C ASP A 81 -7.28 3.33 11.27
N LEU A 82 -6.71 2.95 10.12
CA LEU A 82 -7.42 2.90 8.84
C LEU A 82 -8.27 1.64 8.63
N LEU A 83 -7.98 0.57 9.38
CA LEU A 83 -8.71 -0.69 9.32
C LEU A 83 -9.89 -0.75 10.31
N ASN A 84 -10.00 0.22 11.22
CA ASN A 84 -10.94 0.24 12.35
C ASN A 84 -12.19 1.08 12.07
#